data_AF-A0A9K3KDZ1-F1
#
_entry.id   AF-A0A9K3KDZ1-F1
#
_cell.length_a   1.000
_cell.length_b   1.000
_cell.length_c   1.000
_cell.angle_alpha   90.00
_cell.angle_beta   90.00
_cell.angle_gamma   90.00
#
_symmetry.space_group_name_H-M   'P 1'
#
loop_
_entity.id
_entity.type
_entity.pdbx_description
1 polymer ?
#
loop_
_entity_poly.entity_id
_entity_poly.type
_entity_poly.pdbx_seq_one_letter_code
_entity_poly.pdbx_strand_id
1 'polypeptide(L)'
;MSRHSKNQHPFFDYSCFTIQCNNNRNRKSAWWSIIVMMAVVQGILRTVSIANTVMDDYHQELVQKMNSSLMKEEVNQKVQEQQQQQETNKRNPYLPYQHVLEQPKSWETMIIQTNSIININNSNAKRRPLNFLHIPKTGGTSIVMAAANANVAWGDCLFWFNRERKNCPNRPINYFANNNSNNSNTTTTATTRTTTFPIINDNNNNNNNNIRNLYHPEQYIKFHPMLRSWWHMPIQFIPNDRKHINPYQHQDLFAVIRNPYQRVVSQYYYRCLRDADVPCYLGKNNKYRNQDTPQQMNTVIQQMIRKQQRATIGSKEYFYHDGHWIPQAHYVYSVTTNNNNNNNNNNNNKKNDNKNKNFKNIKNINKNKQLQQQPQPKNNIRPSSFQYRRLVQHILHFEYLQEEFDSLMSAYQLNITLPKQKMLDRNEYPTACSVKNLTQTTLRLIEDVYRDDFQLGGYPILSRKS
;
A
#
# COMPACT_ATOMS: atom_id res chain seq x y z
N MET A 1 -23.02 43.04 -40.50
CA MET A 1 -24.11 43.32 -39.54
C MET A 1 -23.81 42.62 -38.23
N SER A 2 -23.64 43.39 -37.13
CA SER A 2 -23.91 43.05 -35.71
C SER A 2 -23.18 41.84 -35.07
N ARG A 3 -22.59 41.86 -33.87
CA ARG A 3 -22.46 42.85 -32.78
C ARG A 3 -21.37 42.35 -31.79
N HIS A 4 -20.72 43.31 -31.15
CA HIS A 4 -19.77 43.17 -30.03
C HIS A 4 -20.42 42.79 -28.70
N SER A 5 -19.62 42.22 -27.78
CA SER A 5 -19.66 42.54 -26.35
C SER A 5 -18.33 42.13 -25.68
N LYS A 6 -17.63 43.10 -25.08
CA LYS A 6 -16.47 42.95 -24.18
C LYS A 6 -16.89 43.49 -22.81
N ASN A 7 -16.68 42.72 -21.75
CA ASN A 7 -16.85 43.16 -20.36
C ASN A 7 -15.53 43.73 -19.82
N GLN A 8 -15.59 44.94 -19.24
CA GLN A 8 -14.52 45.58 -18.46
C GLN A 8 -14.92 45.59 -16.98
N HIS A 9 -13.96 45.37 -16.07
CA HIS A 9 -14.08 45.55 -14.62
C HIS A 9 -13.48 46.91 -14.20
N PRO A 10 -13.98 47.55 -13.13
CA PRO A 10 -13.48 48.83 -12.67
C PRO A 10 -12.28 48.68 -11.70
N PHE A 11 -11.30 49.57 -11.88
CA PHE A 11 -10.21 49.84 -10.94
C PHE A 11 -10.70 50.78 -9.82
N PHE A 12 -10.32 50.49 -8.58
CA PHE A 12 -10.49 51.40 -7.43
C PHE A 12 -9.30 52.37 -7.36
N ASP A 13 -9.63 53.65 -7.30
CA ASP A 13 -8.69 54.78 -7.19
C ASP A 13 -8.58 55.18 -5.70
N TYR A 14 -7.37 55.17 -5.15
CA TYR A 14 -7.09 55.62 -3.79
C TYR A 14 -6.53 57.03 -3.83
N SER A 15 -7.39 58.01 -3.56
CA SER A 15 -7.03 59.42 -3.40
C SER A 15 -6.37 59.68 -2.04
N CYS A 16 -5.14 60.18 -2.09
CA CYS A 16 -4.38 60.69 -0.94
C CYS A 16 -5.06 61.90 -0.31
N PHE A 17 -5.38 61.81 0.99
CA PHE A 17 -5.69 62.96 1.84
C PHE A 17 -4.40 63.48 2.48
N THR A 18 -3.86 64.58 1.97
CA THR A 18 -2.82 65.37 2.66
C THR A 18 -3.48 66.44 3.52
N ILE A 19 -3.46 66.25 4.84
CA ILE A 19 -3.85 67.27 5.82
C ILE A 19 -2.61 68.09 6.19
N GLN A 20 -2.57 69.36 5.76
CA GLN A 20 -1.62 70.35 6.28
C GLN A 20 -2.08 70.85 7.65
N CYS A 21 -1.33 70.53 8.71
CA CYS A 21 -1.51 71.14 10.02
C CYS A 21 -0.40 72.17 10.28
N ASN A 22 -0.77 73.45 10.27
CA ASN A 22 0.07 74.57 10.67
C ASN A 22 -0.41 75.08 12.04
N ASN A 23 0.26 74.71 13.14
CA ASN A 23 0.39 75.54 14.36
C ASN A 23 1.17 74.82 15.47
N ASN A 24 2.31 75.40 15.87
CA ASN A 24 3.32 74.77 16.73
C ASN A 24 3.16 75.07 18.23
N ARG A 25 1.99 75.55 18.70
CA ARG A 25 1.77 75.93 20.11
C ARG A 25 0.90 75.00 20.97
N ASN A 26 0.27 73.97 20.39
CA ASN A 26 -0.56 73.00 21.15
C ASN A 26 -0.04 71.56 21.18
N ARG A 27 1.23 71.33 20.82
CA ARG A 27 1.79 69.96 20.77
C ARG A 27 1.77 69.26 22.14
N LYS A 28 2.01 69.97 23.24
CA LYS A 28 2.10 69.33 24.56
C LYS A 28 0.77 68.76 25.06
N SER A 29 -0.39 69.36 24.77
CA SER A 29 -1.68 68.80 25.20
C SER A 29 -2.11 67.61 24.34
N ALA A 30 -1.84 67.65 23.02
CA ALA A 30 -2.14 66.54 22.12
C ALA A 30 -1.36 65.26 22.49
N TRP A 31 -0.09 65.39 22.89
CA TRP A 31 0.70 64.25 23.36
C TRP A 31 0.14 63.61 24.63
N TRP A 32 -0.36 64.40 25.58
CA TRP A 32 -1.01 63.87 26.79
C TRP A 32 -2.31 63.13 26.46
N SER A 33 -3.14 63.65 25.55
CA SER A 33 -4.36 62.95 25.11
C SER A 33 -4.07 61.62 24.42
N ILE A 34 -2.99 61.53 23.62
CA ILE A 34 -2.57 60.27 22.97
C ILE A 34 -2.11 59.24 24.01
N ILE A 35 -1.32 59.66 25.01
CA ILE A 35 -0.83 58.76 26.07
C ILE A 35 -2.01 58.22 26.89
N VAL A 36 -2.98 59.06 27.25
CA VAL A 36 -4.18 58.64 27.97
C VAL A 36 -5.03 57.68 27.13
N MET A 37 -5.23 57.95 25.84
CA MET A 37 -5.94 57.02 24.96
C MET A 37 -5.22 55.67 24.85
N MET A 38 -3.89 55.66 24.70
CA MET A 38 -3.14 54.41 24.61
C MET A 38 -3.22 53.59 25.91
N ALA A 39 -3.18 54.24 27.07
CA ALA A 39 -3.35 53.56 28.35
C ALA A 39 -4.74 52.94 28.50
N VAL A 40 -5.80 53.65 28.07
CA VAL A 40 -7.17 53.14 28.07
C VAL A 40 -7.32 51.94 27.11
N VAL A 41 -6.77 52.05 25.89
CA VAL A 41 -6.79 50.95 24.92
C VAL A 41 -6.05 49.72 25.44
N GLN A 42 -4.88 49.90 26.06
CA GLN A 42 -4.14 48.79 26.68
C GLN A 42 -4.90 48.15 27.85
N GLY A 43 -5.61 48.94 28.65
CA GLY A 43 -6.50 48.44 29.70
C GLY A 43 -7.62 47.56 29.16
N ILE A 44 -8.31 48.04 28.10
CA ILE A 44 -9.38 47.28 27.43
C ILE A 44 -8.85 46.00 26.80
N LEU A 45 -7.68 46.03 26.15
CA LEU A 45 -7.08 44.84 25.56
C LEU A 45 -6.71 43.79 26.61
N ARG A 46 -6.23 44.23 27.79
CA ARG A 46 -5.94 43.31 28.91
C ARG A 46 -7.21 42.68 29.47
N THR A 47 -8.29 43.43 29.64
CA THR A 47 -9.56 42.88 30.16
C THR A 47 -10.18 41.90 29.17
N VAL A 48 -10.15 42.20 27.86
CA VAL A 48 -10.60 41.26 26.82
C VAL A 48 -9.74 39.99 26.80
N SER A 49 -8.41 40.12 26.95
CA SER A 49 -7.52 38.95 27.01
C SER A 49 -7.85 38.05 28.20
N ILE A 50 -8.11 38.62 29.37
CA ILE A 50 -8.47 37.86 30.59
C ILE A 50 -9.84 37.20 30.43
N ALA A 51 -10.82 37.90 29.84
CA ALA A 51 -12.14 37.33 29.58
C ALA A 51 -12.07 36.13 28.62
N ASN A 52 -11.22 36.20 27.58
CA ASN A 52 -11.01 35.09 26.66
C ASN A 52 -10.38 33.88 27.35
N THR A 53 -9.37 34.08 28.21
CA THR A 53 -8.76 32.96 28.95
C THR A 53 -9.75 32.29 29.91
N VAL A 54 -10.60 33.05 30.59
CA VAL A 54 -11.63 32.50 31.49
C VAL A 54 -12.70 31.72 30.71
N MET A 55 -13.08 32.21 29.52
CA MET A 55 -14.02 31.50 28.64
C MET A 55 -13.43 30.21 28.08
N ASP A 56 -12.14 30.21 27.73
CA ASP A 56 -11.45 29.01 27.25
C ASP A 56 -11.35 27.94 28.34
N ASP A 57 -11.00 28.31 29.57
CA ASP A 57 -10.94 27.39 30.71
C ASP A 57 -12.32 26.78 31.01
N TYR A 58 -13.37 27.60 31.01
CA TYR A 58 -14.76 27.14 31.20
C TYR A 58 -15.20 26.18 30.08
N HIS A 59 -14.84 26.47 28.84
CA HIS A 59 -15.14 25.60 27.69
C HIS A 59 -14.42 24.24 27.79
N GLN A 60 -13.15 24.23 28.20
CA GLN A 60 -12.40 22.98 28.40
C GLN A 60 -13.03 22.10 29.49
N GLU A 61 -13.45 22.68 30.61
CA GLU A 61 -14.13 21.94 31.69
C GLU A 61 -15.46 21.33 31.23
N LEU A 62 -16.24 22.07 30.44
CA LEU A 62 -17.50 21.61 29.85
C LEU A 62 -17.29 20.45 28.87
N VAL A 63 -16.29 20.56 27.99
CA VAL A 63 -15.91 19.48 27.05
C VAL A 63 -15.49 18.23 27.81
N GLN A 64 -14.70 18.37 28.89
CA GLN A 64 -14.26 17.24 29.70
C GLN A 64 -15.45 16.54 30.40
N LYS A 65 -16.39 17.32 30.96
CA LYS A 65 -17.62 16.78 31.58
C LYS A 65 -18.49 16.04 30.56
N MET A 66 -18.72 16.61 29.37
CA MET A 66 -19.49 15.97 28.31
C MET A 66 -18.85 14.66 27.84
N ASN A 67 -17.53 14.64 27.59
CA ASN A 67 -16.82 13.44 27.18
C ASN A 67 -16.86 12.34 28.26
N SER A 68 -16.79 12.71 29.54
CA SER A 68 -16.89 11.73 30.64
C SER A 68 -18.29 11.10 30.77
N SER A 69 -19.34 11.86 30.45
CA SER A 69 -20.72 11.37 30.46
C SER A 69 -21.00 10.49 29.25
N LEU A 70 -20.59 10.93 28.06
CA LEU A 70 -20.77 10.19 26.81
C LEU A 70 -20.07 8.83 26.85
N MET A 71 -18.84 8.79 27.39
CA MET A 71 -18.08 7.55 27.55
C MET A 71 -18.76 6.57 28.52
N LYS A 72 -19.40 7.06 29.59
CA LYS A 72 -20.13 6.20 30.53
C LYS A 72 -21.40 5.62 29.90
N GLU A 73 -22.14 6.41 29.12
CA GLU A 73 -23.30 5.91 28.38
C GLU A 73 -22.92 4.89 27.31
N GLU A 74 -21.87 5.14 26.54
CA GLU A 74 -21.42 4.21 25.50
C GLU A 74 -20.93 2.87 26.06
N VAL A 75 -20.21 2.91 27.20
CA VAL A 75 -19.77 1.69 27.90
C VAL A 75 -20.97 0.91 28.43
N ASN A 76 -21.95 1.58 29.05
CA ASN A 76 -23.15 0.93 29.58
C ASN A 76 -24.01 0.33 28.47
N GLN A 77 -24.14 1.01 27.33
CA GLN A 77 -24.86 0.50 26.16
C GLN A 77 -24.17 -0.75 25.59
N LYS A 78 -22.85 -0.74 25.44
CA LYS A 78 -22.08 -1.91 24.96
C LYS A 78 -22.19 -3.11 25.90
N VAL A 79 -22.24 -2.87 27.21
CA VAL A 79 -22.45 -3.93 28.22
C VAL A 79 -23.86 -4.52 28.11
N GLN A 80 -24.90 -3.69 27.93
CA GLN A 80 -26.27 -4.18 27.71
C GLN A 80 -26.42 -4.96 26.40
N GLU A 81 -25.82 -4.48 25.31
CA GLU A 81 -25.82 -5.17 24.01
C GLU A 81 -25.15 -6.54 24.11
N GLN A 82 -24.01 -6.65 24.81
CA GLN A 82 -23.36 -7.94 25.05
C GLN A 82 -24.23 -8.89 25.89
N GLN A 83 -24.91 -8.40 26.92
CA GLN A 83 -25.79 -9.23 27.75
C GLN A 83 -27.00 -9.75 26.96
N GLN A 84 -27.65 -8.90 26.16
CA GLN A 84 -28.74 -9.32 25.26
C GLN A 84 -28.27 -10.34 24.21
N GLN A 85 -27.04 -10.19 23.70
CA GLN A 85 -26.46 -11.12 22.73
C GLN A 85 -26.14 -12.49 23.36
N GLN A 86 -25.74 -12.52 24.63
CA GLN A 86 -25.54 -13.76 25.38
C GLN A 86 -26.87 -14.47 25.68
N GLU A 87 -27.94 -13.73 25.96
CA GLU A 87 -29.27 -14.31 26.22
C GLU A 87 -29.95 -14.83 24.95
N THR A 88 -29.82 -14.12 23.83
CA THR A 88 -30.34 -14.57 22.53
C THR A 88 -29.64 -15.84 22.04
N ASN A 89 -28.34 -15.98 22.30
CA ASN A 89 -27.58 -17.20 21.98
C ASN A 89 -28.01 -18.42 22.82
N LYS A 90 -28.61 -18.24 24.00
CA LYS A 90 -29.11 -19.34 24.83
C LYS A 90 -30.49 -19.85 24.41
N ARG A 91 -31.29 -19.10 23.64
CA ARG A 91 -32.70 -19.41 23.38
C ARG A 91 -33.03 -20.00 22.00
N ASN A 92 -32.08 -20.09 21.06
CA ASN A 92 -32.39 -20.59 19.73
C ASN A 92 -31.28 -21.46 19.11
N PRO A 93 -31.38 -22.81 19.19
CA PRO A 93 -30.37 -23.72 18.64
C PRO A 93 -30.43 -23.89 17.12
N TYR A 94 -31.32 -23.21 16.39
CA TYR A 94 -31.44 -23.34 14.93
C TYR A 94 -31.74 -21.99 14.23
N LEU A 95 -30.70 -21.18 13.98
CA LEU A 95 -30.70 -20.13 12.94
C LEU A 95 -29.32 -20.03 12.26
N PRO A 96 -29.25 -19.68 10.96
CA PRO A 96 -28.16 -20.04 10.07
C PRO A 96 -27.00 -19.04 10.05
N TYR A 97 -25.79 -19.56 10.25
CA TYR A 97 -24.54 -19.24 9.52
C TYR A 97 -24.27 -17.77 9.12
N GLN A 98 -24.47 -16.81 10.03
CA GLN A 98 -23.94 -15.44 9.86
C GLN A 98 -22.98 -14.96 10.95
N HIS A 99 -22.83 -15.67 12.09
CA HIS A 99 -22.01 -15.16 13.20
C HIS A 99 -20.89 -16.07 13.74
N VAL A 100 -20.55 -17.18 13.08
CA VAL A 100 -19.40 -18.03 13.50
C VAL A 100 -18.22 -17.89 12.55
N LEU A 101 -17.71 -16.67 12.43
CA LEU A 101 -16.26 -16.48 12.39
C LEU A 101 -15.89 -16.09 13.81
N GLU A 102 -15.76 -17.07 14.70
CA GLU A 102 -14.94 -16.87 15.90
C GLU A 102 -13.60 -16.33 15.41
N GLN A 103 -13.37 -15.06 15.73
CA GLN A 103 -12.11 -14.37 15.53
C GLN A 103 -11.04 -15.26 16.15
N PRO A 104 -10.06 -15.81 15.39
CA PRO A 104 -8.91 -16.39 16.05
C PRO A 104 -8.32 -15.31 16.96
N LYS A 105 -7.81 -15.72 18.13
CA LYS A 105 -7.08 -14.88 19.08
C LYS A 105 -5.78 -14.32 18.44
N SER A 106 -5.89 -13.54 17.36
CA SER A 106 -4.81 -12.89 16.61
C SER A 106 -4.45 -11.52 17.19
N TRP A 107 -5.06 -11.13 18.30
CA TRP A 107 -4.71 -9.92 19.04
C TRP A 107 -3.23 -9.97 19.48
N GLU A 108 -2.67 -11.14 19.76
CA GLU A 108 -1.24 -11.29 20.09
C GLU A 108 -0.31 -10.98 18.90
N THR A 109 -0.68 -11.36 17.68
CA THR A 109 0.07 -10.97 16.46
C THR A 109 -0.07 -9.49 16.14
N MET A 110 -1.25 -8.92 16.43
CA MET A 110 -1.52 -7.48 16.31
C MET A 110 -0.69 -6.67 17.31
N ILE A 111 -0.51 -7.17 18.54
CA ILE A 111 0.35 -6.56 19.57
C ILE A 111 1.82 -6.56 19.15
N ILE A 112 2.30 -7.59 18.45
CA ILE A 112 3.70 -7.63 17.97
C ILE A 112 3.93 -6.54 16.91
N GLN A 113 2.96 -6.24 16.05
CA GLN A 113 3.09 -5.14 15.09
C GLN A 113 2.96 -3.76 15.76
N THR A 114 2.05 -3.57 16.71
CA THR A 114 1.96 -2.29 17.44
C THR A 114 3.20 -2.03 18.29
N ASN A 115 3.81 -3.04 18.91
CA ASN A 115 5.10 -2.91 19.61
C ASN A 115 6.25 -2.54 18.67
N SER A 116 6.23 -3.03 17.42
CA SER A 116 7.20 -2.60 16.40
C SER A 116 7.02 -1.13 16.02
N ILE A 117 5.79 -0.62 16.03
CA ILE A 117 5.47 0.79 15.76
C ILE A 117 5.86 1.68 16.96
N ILE A 118 5.61 1.23 18.19
CA ILE A 118 5.95 1.97 19.43
C ILE A 118 7.47 2.16 19.56
N ASN A 119 8.27 1.15 19.20
CA ASN A 119 9.74 1.24 19.27
C ASN A 119 10.36 2.23 18.26
N ILE A 120 9.61 2.68 17.24
CA ILE A 120 10.11 3.63 16.23
C ILE A 120 10.40 5.01 16.85
N ASN A 121 9.74 5.37 17.96
CA ASN A 121 9.88 6.70 18.59
C ASN A 121 11.12 6.89 19.46
N ASN A 122 11.85 5.82 19.81
CA ASN A 122 12.95 5.90 20.79
C ASN A 122 14.37 5.83 20.20
N SER A 123 14.55 5.73 18.89
CA SER A 123 15.88 5.70 18.29
C SER A 123 16.20 7.01 17.58
N ASN A 124 17.30 7.67 17.98
CA ASN A 124 17.90 8.81 17.27
C ASN A 124 18.45 8.46 15.87
N ALA A 125 18.23 7.22 15.40
CA ALA A 125 18.59 6.81 14.06
C ALA A 125 17.70 7.57 13.06
N LYS A 126 18.34 8.27 12.13
CA LYS A 126 17.65 8.96 11.04
C LYS A 126 16.78 7.97 10.28
N ARG A 127 15.46 8.15 10.38
CA ARG A 127 14.48 7.28 9.73
C ARG A 127 14.62 7.34 8.21
N ARG A 128 14.45 6.19 7.57
CA ARG A 128 14.37 6.12 6.11
C ARG A 128 13.01 6.64 5.65
N PRO A 129 12.91 7.18 4.42
CA PRO A 129 11.62 7.56 3.86
C PRO A 129 10.69 6.35 3.77
N LEU A 130 9.41 6.54 4.11
CA LEU A 130 8.38 5.52 3.96
C LEU A 130 7.89 5.44 2.52
N ASN A 131 7.71 4.24 1.99
CA ASN A 131 7.15 4.00 0.66
C ASN A 131 6.19 2.82 0.61
N PHE A 132 5.22 2.91 -0.30
CA PHE A 132 4.18 1.92 -0.50
C PHE A 132 4.52 0.94 -1.64
N LEU A 133 4.56 -0.36 -1.30
CA LEU A 133 4.62 -1.45 -2.25
C LEU A 133 3.20 -1.87 -2.67
N HIS A 134 2.86 -1.67 -3.94
CA HIS A 134 1.51 -1.89 -4.45
C HIS A 134 1.26 -3.38 -4.74
N ILE A 135 0.52 -4.06 -3.87
CA ILE A 135 -0.01 -5.40 -4.12
C ILE A 135 -1.36 -5.30 -4.83
N PRO A 136 -1.57 -5.96 -5.98
CA PRO A 136 -2.86 -5.90 -6.65
C PRO A 136 -4.00 -6.40 -5.75
N LYS A 137 -5.12 -5.67 -5.80
CA LYS A 137 -6.40 -6.03 -5.17
C LYS A 137 -6.44 -5.93 -3.64
N THR A 138 -5.55 -5.14 -3.05
CA THR A 138 -5.49 -4.85 -1.62
C THR A 138 -5.74 -3.37 -1.28
N GLY A 139 -6.45 -2.63 -2.13
CA GLY A 139 -6.75 -1.20 -1.88
C GLY A 139 -5.65 -0.22 -2.31
N GLY A 140 -4.61 -0.69 -3.00
CA GLY A 140 -3.47 0.15 -3.37
C GLY A 140 -3.80 1.41 -4.17
N THR A 141 -4.85 1.41 -5.00
CA THR A 141 -5.30 2.64 -5.69
C THR A 141 -5.70 3.74 -4.70
N SER A 142 -6.42 3.41 -3.62
CA SER A 142 -6.85 4.38 -2.62
C SER A 142 -5.66 4.98 -1.88
N ILE A 143 -4.67 4.16 -1.52
CA ILE A 143 -3.44 4.62 -0.86
C ILE A 143 -2.63 5.54 -1.77
N VAL A 144 -2.45 5.16 -3.04
CA VAL A 144 -1.73 5.99 -4.02
C VAL A 144 -2.43 7.34 -4.17
N MET A 145 -3.76 7.38 -4.26
CA MET A 145 -4.50 8.63 -4.38
C MET A 145 -4.40 9.50 -3.12
N ALA A 146 -4.49 8.89 -1.92
CA ALA A 146 -4.30 9.60 -0.66
C ALA A 146 -2.90 10.24 -0.57
N ALA A 147 -1.86 9.48 -0.92
CA ALA A 147 -0.49 9.97 -0.96
C ALA A 147 -0.31 11.10 -1.98
N ALA A 148 -0.86 10.93 -3.19
CA ALA A 148 -0.80 11.95 -4.22
C ALA A 148 -1.47 13.27 -3.81
N ASN A 149 -2.62 13.19 -3.11
CA ASN A 149 -3.30 14.37 -2.58
C ASN A 149 -2.45 15.12 -1.53
N ALA A 150 -1.57 14.40 -0.84
CA ALA A 150 -0.57 14.96 0.06
C ALA A 150 0.77 15.29 -0.63
N ASN A 151 0.79 15.33 -1.97
CA ASN A 151 1.97 15.58 -2.79
C ASN A 151 3.13 14.57 -2.58
N VAL A 152 2.78 13.31 -2.25
CA VAL A 152 3.73 12.20 -2.07
C VAL A 152 3.59 11.18 -3.20
N ALA A 153 4.69 10.84 -3.87
CA ALA A 153 4.71 9.84 -4.92
C ALA A 153 4.91 8.44 -4.35
N TRP A 154 3.89 7.60 -4.45
CA TRP A 154 3.92 6.19 -4.02
C TRP A 154 3.39 5.26 -5.11
N GLY A 155 3.71 3.96 -4.99
CA GLY A 155 3.19 2.93 -5.88
C GLY A 155 3.44 3.23 -7.37
N ASP A 156 2.37 3.34 -8.15
CA ASP A 156 2.45 3.55 -9.59
C ASP A 156 3.03 4.92 -10.01
N CYS A 157 2.90 5.94 -9.16
CA CYS A 157 3.53 7.26 -9.39
C CYS A 157 5.07 7.20 -9.41
N LEU A 158 5.68 6.14 -8.86
CA LEU A 158 7.14 5.93 -8.86
C LEU A 158 7.69 5.31 -10.14
N PHE A 159 6.84 4.80 -11.03
CA PHE A 159 7.26 4.12 -12.25
C PHE A 159 6.90 4.88 -13.53
N TRP A 160 6.15 5.98 -13.44
CA TRP A 160 5.87 6.84 -14.58
C TRP A 160 6.93 7.93 -14.71
N PHE A 161 7.79 7.80 -15.72
CA PHE A 161 8.90 8.72 -15.97
C PHE A 161 8.57 9.85 -16.94
N ASN A 162 7.56 9.71 -17.81
CA ASN A 162 7.36 10.62 -18.96
C ASN A 162 5.90 10.92 -19.33
N ARG A 163 4.93 10.72 -18.43
CA ARG A 163 3.53 11.07 -18.72
C ARG A 163 2.89 11.75 -17.53
N GLU A 164 2.21 12.86 -17.82
CA GLU A 164 1.28 13.55 -16.93
C GLU A 164 0.16 12.57 -16.53
N ARG A 165 0.37 11.78 -15.49
CA ARG A 165 -0.79 11.24 -14.78
C ARG A 165 -1.41 12.43 -14.08
N LYS A 166 -2.68 12.70 -14.40
CA LYS A 166 -3.42 13.85 -13.86
C LYS A 166 -3.41 13.97 -12.33
N ASN A 167 -2.98 12.94 -11.61
CA ASN A 167 -2.99 12.89 -10.15
C ASN A 167 -1.67 12.36 -9.55
N CYS A 168 -0.53 12.40 -10.24
CA CYS A 168 0.75 12.13 -9.58
C CYS A 168 1.46 13.45 -9.33
N PRO A 169 2.07 13.65 -8.15
CA PRO A 169 2.86 14.85 -7.91
C PRO A 169 4.02 14.91 -8.89
N ASN A 170 4.35 16.12 -9.34
CA ASN A 170 5.54 16.33 -10.16
C ASN A 170 6.75 15.83 -9.36
N ARG A 171 7.49 14.86 -9.91
CA ARG A 171 8.67 14.38 -9.21
C ARG A 171 9.65 15.55 -9.06
N PRO A 172 10.24 15.73 -7.87
CA PRO A 172 11.45 16.54 -7.78
C PRO A 172 12.45 15.92 -8.75
N ILE A 173 12.92 16.71 -9.74
CA ILE A 173 13.88 16.27 -10.75
C ILE A 173 15.13 15.63 -10.10
N ASN A 174 15.40 15.96 -8.83
CA ASN A 174 16.55 15.50 -8.05
C ASN A 174 16.42 14.11 -7.41
N TYR A 175 15.28 13.41 -7.51
CA TYR A 175 15.10 12.12 -6.82
C TYR A 175 16.08 11.01 -7.30
N PHE A 176 16.61 11.12 -8.52
CA PHE A 176 17.64 10.19 -9.04
C PHE A 176 19.04 10.79 -9.12
N ALA A 177 19.18 12.12 -9.03
CA ALA A 177 20.48 12.79 -9.18
C ALA A 177 21.38 12.63 -7.96
N ASN A 178 20.81 12.48 -6.75
CA ASN A 178 21.59 12.51 -5.51
C ASN A 178 22.24 11.18 -5.09
N ASN A 179 22.02 10.08 -5.80
CA ASN A 179 22.72 8.82 -5.50
C ASN A 179 24.04 8.64 -6.27
N ASN A 180 24.40 9.58 -7.16
CA ASN A 180 25.64 9.53 -7.94
C ASN A 180 26.58 10.73 -7.73
N SER A 181 26.24 11.71 -6.89
CA SER A 181 27.08 12.89 -6.65
C SER A 181 27.96 12.73 -5.41
N ASN A 182 29.01 11.94 -5.52
CA ASN A 182 30.18 12.02 -4.63
C ASN A 182 31.20 12.98 -5.27
N ASN A 183 30.92 14.29 -5.25
CA ASN A 183 31.87 15.42 -5.32
C ASN A 183 31.21 16.64 -5.99
N SER A 184 30.67 17.55 -5.20
CA SER A 184 30.72 18.98 -5.51
C SER A 184 30.27 19.81 -4.30
N ASN A 185 31.26 20.41 -3.63
CA ASN A 185 31.01 21.49 -2.69
C ASN A 185 30.68 22.75 -3.48
N THR A 186 29.40 23.11 -3.56
CA THR A 186 29.00 24.46 -4.00
C THR A 186 27.82 24.98 -3.19
N THR A 187 28.12 26.01 -2.42
CA THR A 187 27.21 26.75 -1.55
C THR A 187 26.37 27.71 -2.38
N THR A 188 25.05 27.53 -2.44
CA THR A 188 24.12 28.58 -2.87
C THR A 188 22.92 28.67 -1.94
N THR A 189 22.73 29.88 -1.42
CA THR A 189 21.65 30.36 -0.56
C THR A 189 20.40 30.65 -1.39
N ALA A 190 19.27 30.01 -1.08
CA ALA A 190 17.95 30.50 -1.46
C ALA A 190 16.87 30.00 -0.49
N THR A 191 16.09 30.95 0.01
CA THR A 191 15.09 30.83 1.07
C THR A 191 13.74 30.41 0.47
N THR A 192 13.36 29.16 0.66
CA THR A 192 11.94 28.72 0.67
C THR A 192 11.88 27.43 1.50
N ARG A 193 10.97 27.36 2.48
CA ARG A 193 10.80 26.19 3.37
C ARG A 193 10.24 25.00 2.57
N THR A 194 11.13 24.34 1.85
CA THR A 194 10.98 22.96 1.37
C THR A 194 11.74 22.10 2.37
N THR A 195 11.13 21.04 2.88
CA THR A 195 11.75 20.07 3.78
C THR A 195 12.94 19.39 3.07
N THR A 196 14.13 19.97 3.22
CA THR A 196 15.38 19.40 2.74
C THR A 196 15.85 18.34 3.73
N PHE A 197 15.80 17.08 3.29
CA PHE A 197 16.37 15.96 4.03
C PHE A 197 17.90 16.05 4.02
N PRO A 198 18.58 15.76 5.14
CA PRO A 198 20.04 15.74 5.15
C PRO A 198 20.58 14.60 4.27
N ILE A 199 21.79 14.74 3.75
CA ILE A 199 22.52 13.68 3.05
C ILE A 199 23.25 12.83 4.10
N ILE A 200 23.13 11.50 4.06
CA ILE A 200 23.93 10.58 4.91
C ILE A 200 25.16 10.19 4.09
N ASN A 201 26.34 10.45 4.64
CA ASN A 201 27.61 10.05 4.06
C ASN A 201 28.02 8.70 4.70
N ASP A 202 27.57 7.58 4.12
CA ASP A 202 27.98 6.24 4.56
C ASP A 202 29.20 5.78 3.76
N ASN A 203 30.38 6.09 4.28
CA ASN A 203 31.64 5.46 3.87
C ASN A 203 31.81 4.15 4.64
N ASN A 204 31.23 3.06 4.14
CA ASN A 204 31.65 1.72 4.53
C ASN A 204 31.50 0.74 3.37
N ASN A 205 32.52 0.77 2.52
CA ASN A 205 32.70 -0.15 1.41
C ASN A 205 33.66 -1.26 1.88
N ASN A 206 33.13 -2.44 2.24
CA ASN A 206 33.93 -3.66 2.20
C ASN A 206 33.05 -4.92 2.13
N ASN A 207 33.27 -5.66 1.04
CA ASN A 207 33.13 -7.10 0.85
C ASN A 207 31.76 -7.76 1.12
N ASN A 208 31.00 -7.97 0.04
CA ASN A 208 30.18 -9.19 -0.15
C ASN A 208 29.75 -9.37 -1.62
N ASN A 209 30.60 -10.02 -2.42
CA ASN A 209 30.35 -10.33 -3.84
C ASN A 209 29.86 -11.77 -4.12
N ASN A 210 29.31 -12.49 -3.15
CA ASN A 210 29.01 -13.93 -3.29
C ASN A 210 27.52 -14.34 -3.34
N ILE A 211 26.59 -13.43 -3.66
CA ILE A 211 25.18 -13.78 -3.97
C ILE A 211 24.91 -13.65 -5.47
N ARG A 212 25.60 -14.44 -6.31
CA ARG A 212 25.38 -14.42 -7.78
C ARG A 212 24.94 -15.73 -8.43
N ASN A 213 24.83 -16.86 -7.73
CA ASN A 213 24.70 -18.17 -8.40
C ASN A 213 23.45 -19.00 -8.05
N LEU A 214 22.28 -18.37 -7.92
CA LEU A 214 20.99 -19.10 -7.91
C LEU A 214 19.96 -18.57 -8.91
N TYR A 215 20.36 -17.66 -9.79
CA TYR A 215 19.54 -17.15 -10.88
C TYR A 215 20.40 -17.09 -12.14
N HIS A 216 20.12 -17.96 -13.11
CA HIS A 216 20.80 -17.99 -14.40
C HIS A 216 20.66 -16.62 -15.09
N PRO A 217 21.74 -15.82 -15.19
CA PRO A 217 21.64 -14.46 -15.72
C PRO A 217 21.47 -14.42 -17.24
N GLU A 218 21.68 -15.52 -17.97
CA GLU A 218 21.68 -15.48 -19.45
C GLU A 218 20.30 -15.71 -20.10
N GLN A 219 19.25 -15.95 -19.31
CA GLN A 219 17.87 -15.84 -19.78
C GLN A 219 17.29 -14.45 -19.49
N TYR A 220 18.09 -13.39 -19.66
CA TYR A 220 17.57 -12.02 -19.75
C TYR A 220 16.41 -12.04 -20.74
N ILE A 221 15.21 -12.02 -20.19
CA ILE A 221 13.98 -11.63 -20.87
C ILE A 221 14.40 -10.36 -21.60
N LYS A 222 14.48 -10.41 -22.95
CA LYS A 222 14.45 -9.18 -23.75
C LYS A 222 13.27 -8.41 -23.21
N PHE A 223 13.59 -7.38 -22.41
CA PHE A 223 12.68 -6.69 -21.51
C PHE A 223 11.38 -6.42 -22.24
N HIS A 224 10.35 -7.18 -21.89
CA HIS A 224 9.17 -7.20 -22.73
C HIS A 224 8.44 -5.88 -22.46
N PRO A 225 8.16 -5.04 -23.48
CA PRO A 225 7.35 -3.83 -23.35
C PRO A 225 5.87 -4.11 -22.96
N MET A 226 5.58 -5.31 -22.44
CA MET A 226 4.26 -5.79 -22.07
C MET A 226 3.99 -5.78 -20.56
N LEU A 227 5.00 -5.68 -19.69
CA LEU A 227 4.74 -5.41 -18.27
C LEU A 227 4.50 -3.92 -18.11
N ARG A 228 3.24 -3.51 -18.34
CA ARG A 228 2.81 -2.11 -18.29
C ARG A 228 2.78 -1.56 -16.85
N SER A 229 2.88 -2.42 -15.83
CA SER A 229 2.72 -2.01 -14.43
C SER A 229 3.81 -2.58 -13.53
N TRP A 230 4.99 -1.96 -13.56
CA TRP A 230 6.13 -2.37 -12.73
C TRP A 230 5.83 -2.28 -11.23
N TRP A 231 4.91 -1.39 -10.84
CA TRP A 231 4.45 -1.27 -9.47
C TRP A 231 3.69 -2.50 -8.96
N HIS A 232 3.21 -3.39 -9.83
CA HIS A 232 2.58 -4.66 -9.46
C HIS A 232 3.56 -5.84 -9.44
N MET A 233 4.87 -5.60 -9.53
CA MET A 233 5.87 -6.65 -9.53
C MET A 233 6.47 -6.81 -8.13
N PRO A 234 6.61 -8.05 -7.59
CA PRO A 234 7.35 -8.28 -6.37
C PRO A 234 8.79 -7.79 -6.48
N ILE A 235 9.33 -7.23 -5.40
CA ILE A 235 10.59 -6.46 -5.39
C ILE A 235 11.77 -7.28 -5.91
N GLN A 236 11.83 -8.56 -5.58
CA GLN A 236 12.89 -9.47 -6.02
C GLN A 236 12.93 -9.70 -7.54
N PHE A 237 11.87 -9.33 -8.26
CA PHE A 237 11.82 -9.37 -9.72
C PHE A 237 11.97 -8.00 -10.37
N ILE A 238 12.08 -6.92 -9.59
CA ILE A 238 12.43 -5.59 -10.10
C ILE A 238 13.89 -5.62 -10.54
N PRO A 239 14.17 -5.41 -11.84
CA PRO A 239 15.53 -5.39 -12.33
C PRO A 239 16.33 -4.31 -11.62
N ASN A 240 17.52 -4.69 -11.17
CA ASN A 240 18.50 -3.76 -10.63
C ASN A 240 19.65 -3.63 -11.62
N ASP A 241 19.37 -2.97 -12.75
CA ASP A 241 20.36 -2.70 -13.79
C ASP A 241 20.66 -1.20 -13.90
N ARG A 242 21.71 -0.83 -14.63
CA ARG A 242 22.15 0.57 -14.76
C ARG A 242 21.06 1.52 -15.30
N LYS A 243 20.03 1.00 -15.96
CA LYS A 243 18.94 1.78 -16.54
C LYS A 243 17.71 1.84 -15.64
N HIS A 244 17.61 0.94 -14.67
CA HIS A 244 16.45 0.79 -13.80
C HIS A 244 16.88 0.76 -12.34
N ILE A 245 16.78 1.92 -11.69
CA ILE A 245 16.96 2.03 -10.25
C ILE A 245 15.68 1.53 -9.59
N ASN A 246 15.80 0.52 -8.72
CA ASN A 246 14.69 0.06 -7.91
C ASN A 246 14.23 1.22 -6.99
N PRO A 247 13.01 1.76 -7.16
CA PRO A 247 12.57 2.94 -6.44
C PRO A 247 12.35 2.69 -4.94
N TYR A 248 12.39 1.42 -4.52
CA TYR A 248 12.24 0.99 -3.13
C TYR A 248 13.57 0.87 -2.38
N GLN A 249 14.70 1.12 -3.05
CA GLN A 249 16.01 1.03 -2.40
C GLN A 249 16.17 2.13 -1.35
N HIS A 250 16.75 1.78 -0.20
CA HIS A 250 17.00 2.69 0.94
C HIS A 250 15.76 3.31 1.58
N GLN A 251 14.60 2.67 1.44
CA GLN A 251 13.34 3.12 2.02
C GLN A 251 12.81 2.08 3.02
N ASP A 252 12.00 2.56 3.96
CA ASP A 252 11.13 1.68 4.72
C ASP A 252 9.88 1.44 3.89
N LEU A 253 9.47 0.19 3.81
CA LEU A 253 8.37 -0.24 2.97
C LEU A 253 7.19 -0.64 3.82
N PHE A 254 6.01 -0.25 3.33
CA PHE A 254 4.76 -0.83 3.78
C PHE A 254 3.96 -1.40 2.61
N ALA A 255 3.15 -2.41 2.90
CA ALA A 255 2.25 -3.03 1.94
C ALA A 255 0.94 -3.40 2.63
N VAL A 256 -0.15 -3.42 1.87
CA VAL A 256 -1.43 -3.95 2.34
C VAL A 256 -1.60 -5.37 1.83
N ILE A 257 -1.87 -6.31 2.73
CA ILE A 257 -2.32 -7.66 2.42
C ILE A 257 -3.81 -7.79 2.68
N ARG A 258 -4.45 -8.75 2.02
CA ARG A 258 -5.86 -9.04 2.15
C ARG A 258 -6.09 -10.53 2.30
N ASN A 259 -7.16 -10.94 2.98
CA ASN A 259 -7.56 -12.34 3.03
C ASN A 259 -7.58 -12.95 1.60
N PRO A 260 -6.87 -14.06 1.34
CA PRO A 260 -6.73 -14.60 -0.02
C PRO A 260 -8.07 -14.93 -0.70
N TYR A 261 -9.09 -15.40 0.03
CA TYR A 261 -10.42 -15.66 -0.54
C TYR A 261 -11.08 -14.37 -1.03
N GLN A 262 -11.08 -13.34 -0.20
CA GLN A 262 -11.66 -12.05 -0.58
C GLN A 262 -10.89 -11.40 -1.74
N ARG A 263 -9.56 -11.56 -1.76
CA ARG A 263 -8.70 -11.04 -2.82
C ARG A 263 -9.04 -11.67 -4.17
N VAL A 264 -9.18 -13.00 -4.25
CA VAL A 264 -9.52 -13.67 -5.53
C VAL A 264 -10.92 -13.33 -6.02
N VAL A 265 -11.91 -13.18 -5.12
CA VAL A 265 -13.26 -12.71 -5.48
C VAL A 265 -13.21 -11.26 -5.98
N SER A 266 -12.46 -10.39 -5.30
CA SER A 266 -12.26 -9.01 -5.78
C SER A 266 -11.60 -8.95 -7.15
N GLN A 267 -10.67 -9.88 -7.44
CA GLN A 267 -10.03 -9.99 -8.75
C GLN A 267 -11.00 -10.47 -9.82
N TYR A 268 -11.85 -11.46 -9.53
CA TYR A 268 -12.92 -11.89 -10.43
C TYR A 268 -13.79 -10.70 -10.86
N TYR A 269 -14.31 -9.94 -9.91
CA TYR A 269 -15.12 -8.74 -10.22
C TYR A 269 -14.38 -7.66 -10.98
N TYR A 270 -13.10 -7.46 -10.67
CA TYR A 270 -12.28 -6.51 -11.43
C TYR A 270 -12.16 -6.90 -12.90
N ARG A 271 -11.96 -8.19 -13.18
CA ARG A 271 -11.91 -8.70 -14.54
C ARG A 271 -13.27 -8.55 -15.23
N CYS A 272 -14.35 -8.82 -14.53
CA CYS A 272 -15.70 -8.66 -15.06
C CYS A 272 -16.03 -7.25 -15.55
N LEU A 273 -15.49 -6.25 -14.86
CA LEU A 273 -15.69 -4.85 -15.24
C LEU A 273 -14.81 -4.41 -16.42
N ARG A 274 -13.72 -5.13 -16.70
CA ARG A 274 -12.65 -4.67 -17.60
C ARG A 274 -12.51 -5.48 -18.89
N ASP A 275 -12.61 -6.79 -18.78
CA ASP A 275 -12.35 -7.72 -19.86
C ASP A 275 -13.69 -8.10 -20.53
N ALA A 276 -13.94 -7.62 -21.75
CA ALA A 276 -15.19 -7.90 -22.47
C ALA A 276 -15.43 -9.40 -22.75
N ASP A 277 -14.34 -10.19 -22.77
CA ASP A 277 -14.35 -11.62 -23.07
C ASP A 277 -14.48 -12.49 -21.82
N VAL A 278 -14.53 -11.91 -20.62
CA VAL A 278 -14.84 -12.68 -19.41
C VAL A 278 -16.36 -12.71 -19.29
N PRO A 279 -17.01 -13.86 -19.51
CA PRO A 279 -18.44 -13.96 -19.32
C PRO A 279 -18.69 -13.73 -17.82
N CYS A 280 -19.34 -12.63 -17.49
CA CYS A 280 -19.90 -12.35 -16.18
C CYS A 280 -20.80 -11.11 -16.24
N TYR A 281 -21.54 -10.89 -15.17
CA TYR A 281 -22.70 -10.00 -15.09
C TYR A 281 -22.43 -8.52 -15.39
N LEU A 282 -21.18 -8.04 -15.24
CA LEU A 282 -20.83 -6.62 -15.34
C LEU A 282 -20.17 -6.21 -16.66
N GLY A 283 -20.13 -7.11 -17.65
CA GLY A 283 -19.58 -6.79 -18.96
C GLY A 283 -20.32 -5.63 -19.62
N LYS A 284 -19.58 -4.68 -20.22
CA LYS A 284 -20.13 -3.51 -20.94
C LYS A 284 -21.14 -3.90 -22.03
N ASN A 285 -21.03 -5.12 -22.55
CA ASN A 285 -21.96 -5.68 -23.50
C ASN A 285 -22.98 -6.52 -22.72
N ASN A 286 -24.21 -6.02 -22.60
CA ASN A 286 -25.37 -6.64 -21.91
C ASN A 286 -25.68 -8.11 -22.28
N LYS A 287 -24.91 -8.75 -23.18
CA LYS A 287 -25.10 -10.12 -23.64
C LYS A 287 -25.04 -11.17 -22.52
N TYR A 288 -24.36 -10.88 -21.41
CA TYR A 288 -24.17 -11.83 -20.29
C TYR A 288 -24.83 -11.38 -18.98
N ARG A 289 -25.80 -10.46 -19.04
CA ARG A 289 -26.39 -9.77 -17.87
C ARG A 289 -27.10 -10.68 -16.85
N ASN A 290 -27.16 -11.99 -17.06
CA ASN A 290 -27.78 -12.95 -16.12
C ASN A 290 -26.87 -14.14 -15.76
N GLN A 291 -25.55 -14.05 -16.00
CA GLN A 291 -24.64 -15.19 -15.88
C GLN A 291 -23.65 -15.15 -14.70
N ASP A 292 -23.74 -14.20 -13.76
CA ASP A 292 -22.90 -14.26 -12.54
C ASP A 292 -23.46 -15.27 -11.54
N THR A 293 -23.35 -16.54 -11.89
CA THR A 293 -23.68 -17.65 -11.01
C THR A 293 -22.46 -18.03 -10.16
N PRO A 294 -22.67 -18.55 -8.94
CA PRO A 294 -21.60 -19.16 -8.15
C PRO A 294 -20.74 -20.14 -8.97
N GLN A 295 -21.36 -20.98 -9.79
CA GLN A 295 -20.67 -21.95 -10.63
C GLN A 295 -19.69 -21.27 -11.62
N GLN A 296 -20.11 -20.18 -12.24
CA GLN A 296 -19.31 -19.43 -13.20
C GLN A 296 -18.12 -18.74 -12.52
N MET A 297 -18.36 -18.04 -11.40
CA MET A 297 -17.29 -17.43 -10.61
C MET A 297 -16.24 -18.48 -10.22
N ASN A 298 -16.67 -19.62 -9.69
CA ASN A 298 -15.77 -20.72 -9.31
C ASN A 298 -14.98 -21.25 -10.51
N THR A 299 -15.64 -21.44 -11.66
CA THR A 299 -14.98 -21.93 -12.89
C THR A 299 -13.89 -20.96 -13.35
N VAL A 300 -14.18 -19.65 -13.39
CA VAL A 300 -13.20 -18.63 -13.78
C VAL A 300 -12.06 -18.58 -12.77
N ILE A 301 -12.34 -18.50 -11.47
CA ILE A 301 -11.29 -18.47 -10.43
C ILE A 301 -10.38 -19.69 -10.55
N GLN A 302 -10.95 -20.90 -10.66
CA GLN A 302 -10.15 -22.12 -10.78
C GLN A 302 -9.26 -22.13 -12.02
N GLN A 303 -9.78 -21.70 -13.18
CA GLN A 303 -8.98 -21.61 -14.41
C GLN A 303 -7.80 -20.66 -14.24
N MET A 304 -8.01 -19.52 -13.59
CA MET A 304 -6.98 -18.50 -13.39
C MET A 304 -5.90 -18.95 -12.41
N ILE A 305 -6.31 -19.53 -11.27
CA ILE A 305 -5.38 -20.04 -10.27
C ILE A 305 -4.56 -21.20 -10.84
N ARG A 306 -5.17 -22.12 -11.60
CA ARG A 306 -4.42 -23.21 -12.27
C ARG A 306 -3.41 -22.69 -13.29
N LYS A 307 -3.72 -21.62 -14.02
CA LYS A 307 -2.75 -20.96 -14.91
C LYS A 307 -1.57 -20.42 -14.10
N GLN A 308 -1.83 -19.75 -12.98
CA GLN A 308 -0.77 -19.25 -12.09
C GLN A 308 0.08 -20.39 -11.51
N GLN A 309 -0.55 -21.48 -11.05
CA GLN A 309 0.14 -22.64 -10.47
C GLN A 309 1.09 -23.33 -11.45
N ARG A 310 0.75 -23.31 -12.74
CA ARG A 310 1.58 -23.89 -13.81
C ARG A 310 2.70 -22.97 -14.27
N ALA A 311 2.67 -21.70 -13.90
CA ALA A 311 3.68 -20.74 -14.33
C ALA A 311 4.96 -20.89 -13.50
N THR A 312 6.10 -20.93 -14.18
CA THR A 312 7.41 -20.90 -13.54
C THR A 312 7.62 -19.55 -12.87
N ILE A 313 7.98 -19.53 -11.58
CA ILE A 313 8.20 -18.28 -10.83
C ILE A 313 9.19 -17.37 -11.59
N GLY A 314 8.80 -16.11 -11.80
CA GLY A 314 9.59 -15.11 -12.54
C GLY A 314 9.46 -15.18 -14.08
N SER A 315 8.73 -16.16 -14.64
CA SER A 315 8.46 -16.20 -16.08
C SER A 315 7.43 -15.16 -16.51
N LYS A 316 7.31 -14.93 -17.82
CA LYS A 316 6.28 -14.04 -18.38
C LYS A 316 4.86 -14.47 -17.98
N GLU A 317 4.61 -15.78 -17.96
CA GLU A 317 3.34 -16.40 -17.57
C GLU A 317 3.05 -16.19 -16.09
N TYR A 318 4.09 -16.07 -15.26
CA TYR A 318 3.95 -15.82 -13.83
C TYR A 318 3.39 -14.42 -13.53
N PHE A 319 3.74 -13.44 -14.38
CA PHE A 319 3.21 -12.08 -14.34
C PHE A 319 1.94 -11.91 -15.18
N TYR A 320 1.26 -13.01 -15.51
CA TYR A 320 0.00 -12.96 -16.26
C TYR A 320 -1.05 -12.13 -15.52
N HIS A 321 -1.82 -11.36 -16.29
CA HIS A 321 -2.66 -10.27 -15.78
C HIS A 321 -1.94 -9.37 -14.79
N ASP A 322 -0.72 -8.96 -15.15
CA ASP A 322 -0.04 -7.87 -14.47
C ASP A 322 0.22 -8.17 -12.98
N GLY A 323 0.48 -9.45 -12.68
CA GLY A 323 0.75 -9.93 -11.32
C GLY A 323 -0.48 -10.08 -10.41
N HIS A 324 -1.71 -9.86 -10.91
CA HIS A 324 -2.91 -9.89 -10.06
C HIS A 324 -3.21 -11.25 -9.40
N TRP A 325 -2.63 -12.34 -9.90
CA TRP A 325 -2.80 -13.69 -9.36
C TRP A 325 -1.58 -14.18 -8.57
N ILE A 326 -0.50 -13.40 -8.50
CA ILE A 326 0.69 -13.72 -7.72
C ILE A 326 0.34 -13.75 -6.22
N PRO A 327 0.81 -14.74 -5.46
CA PRO A 327 0.68 -14.75 -4.00
C PRO A 327 1.26 -13.49 -3.35
N GLN A 328 0.54 -12.93 -2.38
CA GLN A 328 0.93 -11.70 -1.69
C GLN A 328 2.21 -11.88 -0.88
N ALA A 329 2.44 -13.08 -0.35
CA ALA A 329 3.67 -13.45 0.34
C ALA A 329 4.91 -13.21 -0.53
N HIS A 330 4.80 -13.33 -1.86
CA HIS A 330 5.93 -13.08 -2.74
C HIS A 330 6.29 -11.59 -2.82
N TYR A 331 5.36 -10.68 -2.57
CA TYR A 331 5.65 -9.24 -2.48
C TYR A 331 6.32 -8.87 -1.15
N VAL A 332 5.94 -9.55 -0.08
CA VAL A 332 6.32 -9.22 1.29
C VAL A 332 7.61 -9.91 1.72
N TYR A 333 7.88 -11.10 1.19
CA TYR A 333 8.98 -11.96 1.59
C TYR A 333 9.81 -12.41 0.38
N SER A 334 11.13 -12.40 0.57
CA SER A 334 12.07 -13.13 -0.29
C SER A 334 12.21 -14.56 0.21
N VAL A 335 12.29 -15.50 -0.73
CA VAL A 335 12.53 -16.92 -0.46
C VAL A 335 13.97 -17.23 -0.82
N THR A 336 14.77 -17.62 0.17
CA THR A 336 16.16 -18.06 -0.06
C THR A 336 16.23 -19.57 0.12
N THR A 337 16.81 -20.28 -0.86
CA THR A 337 17.21 -21.67 -0.69
C THR A 337 18.52 -21.71 0.07
N ASN A 338 18.54 -22.40 1.21
CA ASN A 338 19.77 -22.66 1.97
C ASN A 338 20.67 -23.64 1.18
N ASN A 339 21.31 -23.16 0.12
CA ASN A 339 22.30 -23.94 -0.65
C ASN A 339 23.70 -23.93 -0.01
N ASN A 340 23.82 -23.50 1.25
CA ASN A 340 25.11 -23.28 1.92
C ASN A 340 25.88 -24.56 2.32
N ASN A 341 25.38 -25.76 2.05
CA ASN A 341 26.03 -26.98 2.56
C ASN A 341 27.02 -27.66 1.61
N ASN A 342 27.24 -27.21 0.37
CA ASN A 342 28.06 -27.98 -0.60
C ASN A 342 29.30 -27.30 -1.21
N ASN A 343 29.69 -26.08 -0.81
CA ASN A 343 30.84 -25.39 -1.44
C ASN A 343 32.17 -25.45 -0.67
N ASN A 344 32.28 -26.18 0.45
CA ASN A 344 33.56 -26.28 1.19
C ASN A 344 34.44 -27.51 0.86
N ASN A 345 34.01 -28.44 -0.02
CA ASN A 345 34.78 -29.68 -0.26
C ASN A 345 35.37 -29.87 -1.67
N ASN A 346 35.29 -28.90 -2.60
CA ASN A 346 35.71 -29.13 -3.99
C ASN A 346 36.93 -28.33 -4.50
N ASN A 347 37.77 -27.78 -3.62
CA ASN A 347 39.00 -27.09 -4.04
C ASN A 347 40.24 -27.98 -4.20
N ASN A 348 40.15 -29.32 -4.04
CA ASN A 348 41.34 -30.19 -4.12
C ASN A 348 41.45 -31.10 -5.35
N ASN A 349 40.48 -31.14 -6.29
CA ASN A 349 40.56 -32.05 -7.45
C ASN A 349 40.21 -31.38 -8.80
N LYS A 350 41.01 -30.40 -9.23
CA LYS A 350 41.06 -29.96 -10.64
C LYS A 350 42.49 -30.03 -11.19
N LYS A 351 42.98 -31.26 -11.32
CA LYS A 351 43.94 -31.67 -12.37
C LYS A 351 43.41 -32.98 -12.95
N ASN A 352 43.39 -33.04 -14.29
CA ASN A 352 42.97 -34.16 -15.13
C ASN A 352 41.45 -34.26 -15.35
N ASP A 353 40.96 -33.72 -16.46
CA ASP A 353 40.66 -34.59 -17.60
C ASP A 353 40.33 -33.80 -18.87
N ASN A 354 41.23 -33.99 -19.84
CA ASN A 354 41.07 -33.69 -21.25
C ASN A 354 40.38 -34.89 -21.90
N LYS A 355 39.56 -34.63 -22.94
CA LYS A 355 38.87 -35.57 -23.86
C LYS A 355 37.44 -35.98 -23.43
N ASN A 356 36.43 -35.35 -24.04
CA ASN A 356 35.79 -35.96 -25.22
C ASN A 356 34.79 -35.01 -25.88
N LYS A 357 35.07 -34.70 -27.14
CA LYS A 357 34.11 -34.18 -28.12
C LYS A 357 33.29 -35.37 -28.64
N ASN A 358 31.96 -35.31 -28.54
CA ASN A 358 31.02 -35.81 -29.55
C ASN A 358 29.60 -35.89 -28.97
N PHE A 359 28.73 -34.94 -29.33
CA PHE A 359 27.30 -35.21 -29.45
C PHE A 359 26.73 -34.38 -30.61
N LYS A 360 26.70 -35.00 -31.79
CA LYS A 360 25.82 -34.65 -32.90
C LYS A 360 24.62 -35.60 -32.90
N ASN A 361 23.49 -35.07 -33.35
CA ASN A 361 22.33 -35.77 -33.91
C ASN A 361 21.46 -36.63 -32.99
N ILE A 362 20.35 -36.04 -32.52
CA ILE A 362 19.03 -36.69 -32.59
C ILE A 362 17.99 -35.61 -32.99
N LYS A 363 17.67 -35.55 -34.28
CA LYS A 363 16.41 -35.00 -34.80
C LYS A 363 15.51 -36.19 -35.15
N ASN A 364 14.21 -36.05 -34.88
CA ASN A 364 13.06 -36.90 -35.26
C ASN A 364 12.46 -37.72 -34.13
N ILE A 365 11.40 -37.19 -33.48
CA ILE A 365 10.26 -37.99 -33.00
C ILE A 365 8.95 -37.20 -33.18
N ASN A 366 8.11 -37.72 -34.09
CA ASN A 366 6.64 -37.76 -34.15
C ASN A 366 5.76 -36.63 -33.58
N LYS A 367 5.06 -35.95 -34.49
CA LYS A 367 3.79 -35.24 -34.24
C LYS A 367 2.62 -36.25 -34.29
N ASN A 368 2.24 -36.81 -33.16
CA ASN A 368 0.89 -37.38 -32.97
C ASN A 368 0.30 -36.82 -31.68
N LYS A 369 -0.55 -35.79 -31.84
CA LYS A 369 -1.32 -35.17 -30.76
C LYS A 369 -2.54 -36.04 -30.44
N GLN A 370 -2.34 -37.12 -29.69
CA GLN A 370 -3.39 -37.64 -28.82
C GLN A 370 -3.41 -36.78 -27.55
N LEU A 371 -4.62 -36.46 -27.07
CA LEU A 371 -4.88 -35.86 -25.76
C LEU A 371 -4.42 -36.85 -24.66
N GLN A 372 -3.11 -36.94 -24.46
CA GLN A 372 -2.54 -37.63 -23.32
C GLN A 372 -3.02 -36.91 -22.05
N GLN A 373 -3.54 -37.71 -21.12
CA GLN A 373 -3.88 -37.29 -19.78
C GLN A 373 -2.75 -36.42 -19.24
N GLN A 374 -3.09 -35.17 -18.85
CA GLN A 374 -2.08 -34.24 -18.38
C GLN A 374 -1.35 -34.89 -17.20
N PRO A 375 0.00 -34.85 -17.16
CA PRO A 375 0.75 -35.39 -16.04
C PRO A 375 0.20 -34.75 -14.77
N GLN A 376 -0.30 -35.59 -13.86
CA GLN A 376 -0.72 -35.15 -12.54
C GLN A 376 0.44 -34.31 -11.97
N PRO A 377 0.16 -33.11 -11.43
CA PRO A 377 1.21 -32.27 -10.88
C PRO A 377 1.96 -33.10 -9.86
N LYS A 378 3.24 -33.42 -10.15
CA LYS A 378 4.13 -34.09 -9.20
C LYS A 378 3.99 -33.31 -7.91
N ASN A 379 3.64 -33.98 -6.82
CA ASN A 379 3.54 -33.39 -5.50
C ASN A 379 4.87 -32.67 -5.22
N ASN A 380 4.91 -31.37 -5.48
CA ASN A 380 6.05 -30.52 -5.20
C ASN A 380 6.10 -30.39 -3.69
N ILE A 381 6.61 -31.42 -3.03
CA ILE A 381 7.00 -31.36 -1.62
C ILE A 381 8.05 -30.26 -1.57
N ARG A 382 7.65 -29.07 -1.10
CA ARG A 382 8.59 -28.00 -0.87
C ARG A 382 9.65 -28.55 0.09
N PRO A 383 10.96 -28.50 -0.25
CA PRO A 383 12.00 -28.86 0.69
C PRO A 383 11.79 -28.13 2.02
N SER A 384 12.00 -28.84 3.12
CA SER A 384 11.74 -28.39 4.49
C SER A 384 12.59 -27.20 4.95
N SER A 385 13.52 -26.70 4.12
CA SER A 385 14.51 -25.69 4.49
C SER A 385 14.32 -24.34 3.79
N PHE A 386 13.11 -23.96 3.40
CA PHE A 386 12.88 -22.59 2.91
C PHE A 386 12.94 -21.60 4.07
N GLN A 387 13.85 -20.65 3.97
CA GLN A 387 13.90 -19.51 4.87
C GLN A 387 13.24 -18.30 4.19
N TYR A 388 12.26 -17.71 4.87
CA TYR A 388 11.66 -16.47 4.43
C TYR A 388 12.41 -15.30 5.05
N ARG A 389 12.82 -14.35 4.20
CA ARG A 389 13.35 -13.06 4.63
C ARG A 389 12.35 -11.97 4.28
N ARG A 390 11.81 -11.31 5.30
CA ARG A 390 10.87 -10.19 5.17
C ARG A 390 11.54 -9.01 4.46
N LEU A 391 10.91 -8.52 3.39
CA LEU A 391 11.34 -7.37 2.60
C LEU A 391 10.60 -6.08 3.01
N VAL A 392 9.34 -6.21 3.42
CA VAL A 392 8.44 -5.10 3.78
C VAL A 392 8.37 -4.96 5.29
N GLN A 393 8.74 -3.78 5.82
CA GLN A 393 8.82 -3.53 7.26
C GLN A 393 7.44 -3.46 7.91
N HIS A 394 6.46 -2.87 7.23
CA HIS A 394 5.11 -2.67 7.77
C HIS A 394 4.07 -3.38 6.90
N ILE A 395 3.36 -4.35 7.47
CA ILE A 395 2.32 -5.08 6.75
C ILE A 395 0.99 -4.61 7.33
N LEU A 396 0.13 -4.04 6.50
CA LEU A 396 -1.21 -3.64 6.93
C LEU A 396 -2.23 -4.68 6.43
N HIS A 397 -3.24 -4.96 7.21
CA HIS A 397 -4.35 -5.84 6.88
C HIS A 397 -5.50 -5.02 6.31
N PHE A 398 -5.98 -5.42 5.14
CA PHE A 398 -7.06 -4.72 4.45
C PHE A 398 -8.33 -4.58 5.31
N GLU A 399 -8.57 -5.56 6.19
CA GLU A 399 -9.72 -5.62 7.10
C GLU A 399 -9.66 -4.57 8.22
N TYR A 400 -8.47 -4.03 8.53
CA TYR A 400 -8.22 -2.99 9.55
C TYR A 400 -7.48 -1.79 8.93
N LEU A 401 -7.67 -1.57 7.62
CA LEU A 401 -6.80 -0.70 6.85
C LEU A 401 -6.83 0.75 7.32
N GLN A 402 -7.99 1.26 7.75
CA GLN A 402 -8.10 2.66 8.18
C GLN A 402 -7.27 2.88 9.45
N GLU A 403 -7.48 2.07 10.48
CA GLU A 403 -6.83 2.18 11.77
C GLU A 403 -5.31 1.96 11.66
N GLU A 404 -4.89 0.92 10.93
CA GLU A 404 -3.48 0.59 10.78
C GLU A 404 -2.74 1.60 9.89
N PHE A 405 -3.41 2.13 8.86
CA PHE A 405 -2.84 3.18 8.03
C PHE A 405 -2.65 4.48 8.81
N ASP A 406 -3.67 4.93 9.54
CA ASP A 406 -3.59 6.16 10.34
C ASP A 406 -2.52 6.04 11.44
N SER A 407 -2.40 4.86 12.07
CA SER A 407 -1.34 4.57 13.03
C SER A 407 0.05 4.67 12.39
N LEU A 408 0.25 4.06 11.21
CA LEU A 408 1.52 4.12 10.50
C LEU A 408 1.87 5.54 10.04
N MET A 409 0.90 6.29 9.51
CA MET A 409 1.11 7.67 9.08
C MET A 409 1.49 8.57 10.26
N SER A 410 0.82 8.41 11.40
CA SER A 410 1.16 9.09 12.65
C SER A 410 2.58 8.75 13.11
N ALA A 411 2.95 7.46 13.08
CA ALA A 411 4.28 7.01 13.44
C ALA A 411 5.38 7.64 12.57
N TYR A 412 5.13 7.84 11.27
CA TYR A 412 6.06 8.52 10.35
C TYR A 412 5.87 10.04 10.27
N GLN A 413 4.98 10.63 11.07
CA GLN A 413 4.66 12.07 11.06
C GLN A 413 4.21 12.57 9.67
N LEU A 414 3.46 11.73 8.95
CA LEU A 414 2.91 12.05 7.64
C LEU A 414 1.45 12.48 7.80
N ASN A 415 1.10 13.66 7.30
CA ASN A 415 -0.28 14.13 7.25
C ASN A 415 -1.01 13.59 6.01
N ILE A 416 -1.16 12.27 5.95
CA ILE A 416 -1.85 11.55 4.88
C ILE A 416 -2.99 10.77 5.53
N THR A 417 -4.21 10.95 5.04
CA THR A 417 -5.37 10.20 5.51
C THR A 417 -6.03 9.51 4.33
N LEU A 418 -6.54 8.30 4.56
CA LEU A 418 -7.40 7.66 3.58
C LEU A 418 -8.72 8.46 3.48
N PRO A 419 -9.30 8.60 2.28
CA PRO A 419 -10.59 9.24 2.17
C PRO A 419 -11.60 8.47 3.02
N LYS A 420 -12.45 9.19 3.77
CA LYS A 420 -13.66 8.67 4.43
C LYS A 420 -14.71 8.24 3.40
N GLN A 421 -14.28 7.55 2.36
CA GLN A 421 -15.22 6.91 1.47
C GLN A 421 -15.80 5.76 2.27
N LYS A 422 -17.13 5.68 2.33
CA LYS A 422 -17.75 4.36 2.47
C LYS A 422 -17.10 3.55 1.36
N MET A 423 -16.18 2.65 1.70
CA MET A 423 -15.70 1.67 0.75
C MET A 423 -16.99 1.05 0.28
N LEU A 424 -17.44 1.38 -0.94
CA LEU A 424 -18.69 0.90 -1.47
C LEU A 424 -18.58 -0.59 -1.27
N ASP A 425 -19.34 -1.08 -0.28
CA ASP A 425 -19.21 -2.45 0.11
C ASP A 425 -19.75 -3.12 -1.14
N ARG A 426 -18.88 -3.68 -1.98
CA ARG A 426 -19.36 -4.25 -3.25
C ARG A 426 -20.30 -5.42 -2.97
N ASN A 427 -20.39 -5.84 -1.70
CA ASN A 427 -21.41 -6.69 -1.12
C ASN A 427 -22.83 -6.07 -1.13
N GLU A 428 -22.98 -4.75 -1.30
CA GLU A 428 -24.25 -4.06 -1.47
C GLU A 428 -24.84 -4.25 -2.87
N TYR A 429 -24.12 -4.91 -3.79
CA TYR A 429 -24.77 -5.52 -4.95
C TYR A 429 -25.51 -6.79 -4.46
N PRO A 430 -26.86 -6.78 -4.40
CA PRO A 430 -27.65 -7.85 -3.75
C PRO A 430 -27.52 -9.23 -4.43
N THR A 431 -26.83 -9.28 -5.57
CA THR A 431 -26.66 -10.46 -6.43
C THR A 431 -25.20 -10.87 -6.61
N ALA A 432 -24.24 -10.23 -5.91
CA ALA A 432 -22.83 -10.54 -6.10
C ALA A 432 -22.43 -11.84 -5.39
N CYS A 433 -21.95 -12.82 -6.15
CA CYS A 433 -21.17 -13.95 -5.64
C CYS A 433 -20.10 -13.47 -4.64
N SER A 434 -20.03 -14.12 -3.49
CA SER A 434 -19.13 -13.78 -2.39
C SER A 434 -18.22 -14.95 -2.04
N VAL A 435 -17.39 -14.80 -1.00
CA VAL A 435 -16.60 -15.90 -0.43
C VAL A 435 -17.50 -17.08 -0.03
N LYS A 436 -18.73 -16.83 0.42
CA LYS A 436 -19.71 -17.88 0.79
C LYS A 436 -20.13 -18.75 -0.40
N ASN A 437 -19.96 -18.25 -1.62
CA ASN A 437 -20.32 -18.95 -2.85
C ASN A 437 -19.15 -19.76 -3.43
N LEU A 438 -17.97 -19.78 -2.78
CA LEU A 438 -16.85 -20.62 -3.21
C LEU A 438 -17.13 -22.09 -2.90
N THR A 439 -16.99 -22.95 -3.90
CA THR A 439 -17.08 -24.41 -3.72
C THR A 439 -15.89 -24.94 -2.94
N GLN A 440 -16.06 -26.08 -2.26
CA GLN A 440 -14.97 -26.75 -1.55
C GLN A 440 -13.73 -27.01 -2.44
N THR A 441 -13.95 -27.38 -3.70
CA THR A 441 -12.88 -27.56 -4.69
C THR A 441 -12.10 -26.26 -4.94
N THR A 442 -12.80 -25.13 -5.06
CA THR A 442 -12.16 -23.83 -5.25
C THR A 442 -11.44 -23.36 -3.98
N LEU A 443 -12.04 -23.56 -2.80
CA LEU A 443 -11.40 -23.23 -1.51
C LEU A 443 -10.05 -23.94 -1.36
N ARG A 444 -10.02 -25.26 -1.56
CA ARG A 444 -8.78 -26.05 -1.52
C ARG A 444 -7.74 -25.58 -2.53
N LEU A 445 -8.17 -25.22 -3.74
CA LEU A 445 -7.26 -24.72 -4.76
C LEU A 445 -6.65 -23.36 -4.39
N ILE A 446 -7.44 -22.45 -3.80
CA ILE A 446 -6.97 -21.16 -3.28
C ILE A 446 -5.95 -21.42 -2.16
N GLU A 447 -6.28 -22.28 -1.21
CA GLU A 447 -5.41 -22.60 -0.07
C GLU A 447 -4.09 -23.25 -0.46
N ASP A 448 -4.09 -24.09 -1.50
CA ASP A 448 -2.86 -24.70 -1.99
C ASP A 448 -1.94 -23.67 -2.64
N VAL A 449 -2.47 -22.84 -3.55
CA VAL A 449 -1.67 -21.85 -4.29
C VAL A 449 -1.26 -20.66 -3.43
N TYR A 450 -2.12 -20.23 -2.51
CA TYR A 450 -1.90 -19.08 -1.63
C TYR A 450 -1.53 -19.50 -0.20
N ARG A 451 -1.03 -20.72 -0.01
CA ARG A 451 -0.67 -21.28 1.31
C ARG A 451 0.15 -20.33 2.17
N ASP A 452 1.18 -19.73 1.57
CA ASP A 452 2.07 -18.79 2.27
C ASP A 452 1.37 -17.49 2.66
N ASP A 453 0.38 -17.03 1.88
CA ASP A 453 -0.42 -15.86 2.23
C ASP A 453 -1.24 -16.13 3.49
N PHE A 454 -1.78 -17.33 3.65
CA PHE A 454 -2.50 -17.73 4.86
C PHE A 454 -1.55 -17.81 6.06
N GLN A 455 -0.45 -18.56 5.92
CA GLN A 455 0.48 -18.82 7.00
C GLN A 455 1.19 -17.53 7.46
N LEU A 456 1.76 -16.77 6.53
CA LEU A 456 2.57 -15.58 6.86
C LEU A 456 1.72 -14.32 7.08
N GLY A 457 0.49 -14.30 6.57
CA GLY A 457 -0.47 -13.21 6.80
C GLY A 457 -1.38 -13.41 8.02
N GLY A 458 -1.36 -14.60 8.62
CA GLY A 458 -2.21 -14.93 9.78
C GLY A 458 -3.69 -15.12 9.45
N TYR A 459 -4.01 -15.51 8.21
CA TYR A 459 -5.41 -15.70 7.78
C TYR A 459 -5.90 -17.14 8.02
N PRO A 460 -7.17 -17.32 8.42
CA PRO A 460 -7.74 -18.64 8.64
C PRO A 460 -7.97 -19.41 7.33
N ILE A 461 -7.78 -20.72 7.39
CA ILE A 461 -8.07 -21.67 6.30
C ILE A 461 -9.50 -22.22 6.49
N LEU A 462 -10.37 -22.05 5.49
CA LEU A 462 -11.79 -22.40 5.56
C LEU A 462 -12.11 -23.85 5.19
N SER A 463 -11.35 -24.50 4.29
CA SER A 463 -11.69 -25.86 3.81
C SER A 463 -11.62 -26.94 4.88
N ARG A 464 -10.99 -26.67 6.03
CA ARG A 464 -10.81 -27.60 7.14
C ARG A 464 -11.99 -27.63 8.12
N LYS A 465 -12.96 -26.74 7.96
CA LYS A 465 -14.12 -26.60 8.86
C LYS A 465 -15.37 -27.35 8.38
N SER A 466 -15.27 -28.11 7.28
CA SER A 466 -16.42 -28.81 6.66
C SER A 466 -16.43 -30.31 6.84
#